data_AF-A0A3B0P396-F1
#
_entry.id   AF-A0A3B0P396-F1
#
_cell.length_a   1.000
_cell.length_b   1.000
_cell.length_c   1.000
_cell.angle_alpha   90.00
_cell.angle_beta   90.00
_cell.angle_gamma   90.00
#
_symmetry.space_group_name_H-M   'P 1'
#
loop_
_entity.id
_entity.type
_entity.pdbx_description
1 polymer ?
#
loop_
_entity_poly.entity_id
_entity_poly.type
_entity_poly.pdbx_seq_one_letter_code
_entity_poly.pdbx_strand_id
1 'polypeptide(L)'
;MYYGASGSLAYNEYGQMIGIYNGVSSNVQFGDLLRKGSIAPFLQSSNIEAGENTIYAYNLIDGTNKTQFGMQKNSFRENLRVIYPNGFEDGSKETKLFDKGY
;
A
#
# COMPACT_ATOMS: atom_id res chain seq x y z
N MET A 1 -18.88 -3.78 14.46
CA MET A 1 -17.70 -4.44 13.86
C MET A 1 -16.88 -5.05 14.99
N TYR A 2 -16.51 -6.33 14.91
CA TYR A 2 -15.77 -6.98 16.01
C TYR A 2 -14.25 -6.75 15.87
N TYR A 3 -13.65 -6.96 14.69
CA TYR A 3 -12.31 -6.46 14.31
C TYR A 3 -12.23 -6.40 12.76
N GLY A 4 -11.49 -5.45 12.19
CA GLY A 4 -11.26 -5.42 10.76
C GLY A 4 -10.40 -4.24 10.31
N ALA A 5 -9.13 -4.50 9.99
CA ALA A 5 -8.38 -3.61 9.13
C ALA A 5 -8.69 -4.02 7.68
N SER A 6 -9.40 -3.18 6.95
CA SER A 6 -9.95 -3.50 5.62
C SER A 6 -8.94 -3.40 4.48
N GLY A 7 -7.71 -2.94 4.73
CA GLY A 7 -6.80 -2.54 3.65
C GLY A 7 -7.28 -1.30 2.90
N SER A 8 -8.15 -0.49 3.52
CA SER A 8 -8.66 0.74 2.91
C SER A 8 -7.58 1.81 2.78
N LEU A 9 -7.72 2.64 1.75
CA LEU A 9 -6.90 3.81 1.52
C LEU A 9 -7.07 4.81 2.67
N ALA A 10 -5.96 5.25 3.26
CA ALA A 10 -5.94 6.25 4.32
C ALA A 10 -5.57 7.62 3.76
N TYR A 11 -6.26 8.65 4.25
CA TYR A 11 -6.05 10.05 3.87
C TYR A 11 -5.68 10.88 5.11
N ASN A 12 -4.88 11.92 4.92
CA ASN A 12 -4.69 12.95 5.95
C ASN A 12 -5.82 13.99 5.92
N GLU A 13 -5.77 14.95 6.84
CA GLU A 13 -6.76 16.03 6.96
C GLU A 13 -6.89 16.92 5.70
N TYR A 14 -5.86 16.92 4.85
CA TYR A 14 -5.83 17.66 3.58
C TYR A 14 -6.32 16.83 2.39
N GLY A 15 -6.84 15.62 2.62
CA GLY A 15 -7.29 14.72 1.56
C GLY A 15 -6.17 14.09 0.73
N GLN A 16 -4.93 14.13 1.23
CA GLN A 16 -3.80 13.46 0.56
C GLN A 16 -3.75 12.00 1.00
N MET A 17 -3.54 11.10 0.03
CA MET A 17 -3.36 9.68 0.30
C MET A 17 -2.02 9.48 1.03
N ILE A 18 -2.05 8.81 2.19
CA ILE A 18 -0.86 8.62 3.03
C ILE A 18 -0.47 7.16 3.23
N GLY A 19 -1.36 6.22 2.94
CA GLY A 19 -1.07 4.80 3.12
C GLY A 19 -2.31 3.92 3.13
N ILE A 20 -2.16 2.76 3.77
CA ILE A 20 -3.19 1.73 3.86
C ILE A 20 -3.52 1.47 5.33
N TYR A 21 -4.79 1.56 5.68
CA TYR A 21 -5.26 1.18 7.01
C TYR A 21 -5.13 -0.34 7.21
N ASN A 22 -4.24 -0.74 8.12
CA ASN A 22 -3.76 -2.12 8.18
C ASN A 22 -3.76 -2.74 9.59
N GLY A 23 -4.20 -2.01 10.62
CA GLY A 23 -4.26 -2.57 11.96
C GLY A 23 -5.30 -1.91 12.85
N VAL A 24 -5.84 -2.73 13.74
CA VAL A 24 -6.82 -2.39 14.78
C VAL A 24 -6.34 -2.96 16.11
N SER A 25 -6.68 -2.31 17.21
CA SER A 25 -6.53 -2.92 18.53
C SER A 25 -7.38 -4.19 18.63
N SER A 26 -6.83 -5.26 19.23
CA SER A 26 -7.50 -6.55 19.43
C SER A 26 -8.36 -6.62 20.70
N ASN A 27 -8.39 -5.56 21.50
CA ASN A 27 -9.21 -5.46 22.72
C ASN A 27 -10.18 -4.29 22.57
N VAL A 28 -11.33 -4.54 21.96
CA VAL A 28 -12.40 -3.54 21.79
C VAL A 28 -13.71 -4.02 22.39
N GLN A 29 -14.47 -3.07 22.94
CA GLN A 29 -15.88 -3.28 23.24
C GLN A 29 -16.72 -2.92 22.01
N PHE A 30 -17.86 -3.58 21.85
CA PHE A 30 -18.80 -3.25 20.79
C PHE A 30 -19.21 -1.77 20.88
N GLY A 31 -19.02 -1.02 19.78
CA GLY A 31 -19.34 0.42 19.71
C GLY A 31 -18.20 1.36 20.10
N ASP A 32 -17.04 0.84 20.51
CA ASP A 32 -15.87 1.66 20.82
C ASP A 32 -15.08 2.02 19.55
N LEU A 33 -15.16 3.31 19.17
CA LEU A 33 -14.50 3.86 17.98
C LEU A 33 -13.20 4.61 18.31
N LEU A 34 -12.80 4.72 19.59
CA LEU A 34 -11.68 5.55 20.03
C LEU A 34 -10.38 4.76 20.20
N ARG A 35 -10.35 3.54 19.68
CA ARG A 35 -9.21 2.63 19.82
C ARG A 35 -8.12 2.95 18.81
N LYS A 36 -6.90 2.55 19.16
CA LYS A 36 -5.75 2.74 18.28
C LYS A 36 -5.94 1.94 16.99
N GLY A 37 -5.72 2.61 15.87
CA GLY A 37 -5.54 2.01 14.56
C GLY A 37 -4.13 2.29 14.05
N SER A 38 -3.69 1.53 13.05
CA SER A 38 -2.42 1.75 12.37
C SER A 38 -2.60 1.88 10.87
N ILE A 39 -1.68 2.64 10.28
CA ILE A 39 -1.56 2.81 8.84
C ILE A 39 -0.17 2.31 8.45
N ALA A 40 -0.10 1.48 7.41
CA ALA A 40 1.14 1.27 6.68
C ALA A 40 1.31 2.47 5.73
N PRO A 41 2.30 3.35 5.95
CA PRO A 41 2.55 4.45 5.01
C PRO A 41 2.91 3.89 3.64
N PHE A 42 2.80 4.67 2.56
CA PHE A 42 3.27 4.19 1.25
C PHE A 42 4.78 4.03 1.14
N LEU A 43 5.54 4.73 1.99
CA LEU A 43 6.98 4.73 2.00
C LEU A 43 7.48 4.55 3.43
N GLN A 44 8.37 3.59 3.62
CA GLN A 44 9.19 3.43 4.80
C GLN A 44 10.65 3.41 4.34
N SER A 45 11.37 4.49 4.59
CA SER A 45 12.73 4.70 4.05
C SER A 45 13.80 3.83 4.69
N SER A 46 13.53 3.23 5.85
CA SER A 46 14.46 2.44 6.64
C SER A 46 13.81 1.18 7.20
N ASN A 47 14.62 0.20 7.56
CA ASN A 47 14.16 -0.95 8.34
C ASN A 47 13.70 -0.47 9.72
N ILE A 48 12.70 -1.14 10.29
CA ILE A 48 12.24 -0.94 11.66
C ILE A 48 12.40 -2.26 12.38
N GLU A 49 13.17 -2.26 13.46
CA GLU A 49 13.30 -3.42 14.34
C GLU A 49 12.09 -3.49 15.29
N ALA A 50 11.42 -4.62 15.30
CA ALA A 50 10.22 -4.90 16.07
C ALA A 50 10.41 -6.20 16.87
N GLY A 51 11.15 -6.09 17.97
CA GLY A 51 11.55 -7.26 18.77
C GLY A 51 12.55 -8.12 18.01
N GLU A 52 12.21 -9.39 17.80
CA GLU A 52 13.04 -10.34 17.03
C GLU A 52 12.81 -10.25 15.51
N ASN A 53 11.86 -9.42 15.07
CA ASN A 53 11.50 -9.28 13.67
C ASN A 53 11.97 -7.94 13.10
N THR A 54 12.34 -7.94 11.83
CA THR A 54 12.65 -6.72 11.08
C THR A 54 11.54 -6.43 10.08
N ILE A 55 10.95 -5.25 10.15
CA ILE A 55 10.08 -4.71 9.10
C ILE A 55 10.99 -3.98 8.12
N TYR A 56 11.26 -4.59 6.96
CA TYR A 56 12.18 -4.02 5.97
C TYR A 56 11.65 -2.73 5.33
N ALA A 57 12.56 -1.87 4.90
CA ALA A 57 12.26 -0.68 4.12
C ALA A 57 11.49 -1.05 2.84
N TYR A 58 10.52 -0.22 2.48
CA TYR A 58 9.70 -0.41 1.28
C TYR A 58 9.20 0.93 0.72
N ASN A 59 8.87 0.93 -0.57
CA ASN A 59 8.13 1.97 -1.25
C ASN A 59 7.05 1.32 -2.14
N LEU A 60 5.79 1.38 -1.68
CA LEU A 60 4.65 0.77 -2.36
C LEU A 60 4.30 1.48 -3.68
N ILE A 61 4.68 2.75 -3.83
CA ILE A 61 4.45 3.53 -5.06
C ILE A 61 5.54 3.21 -6.09
N ASP A 62 6.80 3.36 -5.70
CA ASP A 62 7.97 3.13 -6.56
C ASP A 62 9.16 2.52 -5.79
N GLY A 63 9.25 1.19 -5.84
CA GLY A 63 10.28 0.38 -5.21
C GLY A 63 11.42 0.01 -6.15
N THR A 64 11.64 0.76 -7.22
CA THR A 64 12.64 0.44 -8.26
C THR A 64 14.09 0.50 -7.74
N ASN A 65 14.38 1.32 -6.73
CA ASN A 65 15.70 1.34 -6.09
C ASN A 65 15.88 0.10 -5.19
N LYS A 66 16.31 -1.03 -5.78
CA LYS A 66 16.54 -2.29 -5.05
C LYS A 66 17.76 -2.28 -4.13
N THR A 67 18.66 -1.31 -4.28
CA THR A 67 19.72 -1.10 -3.29
C THR A 67 19.14 -0.65 -1.95
N GLN A 68 18.06 0.14 -1.98
CA GLN A 68 17.36 0.61 -0.79
C GLN A 68 16.21 -0.32 -0.36
N PHE A 69 15.44 -0.84 -1.31
CA PHE A 69 14.23 -1.65 -1.07
C PHE A 69 14.42 -3.12 -1.49
N GLY A 70 15.57 -3.70 -1.14
CA GLY A 70 15.98 -5.03 -1.62
C GLY A 70 15.07 -6.19 -1.22
N MET A 71 14.34 -6.05 -0.10
CA MET A 71 13.40 -7.07 0.39
C MET A 71 11.98 -6.91 -0.20
N GLN A 72 11.72 -5.82 -0.93
CA GLN A 72 10.44 -5.62 -1.60
C GLN A 72 10.47 -6.21 -3.00
N LYS A 73 9.55 -7.15 -3.27
CA LYS A 73 9.41 -7.78 -4.59
C LYS A 73 9.04 -6.76 -5.67
N ASN A 74 7.84 -6.20 -5.61
CA ASN A 74 7.33 -5.22 -6.58
C ASN A 74 6.61 -4.06 -5.88
N SER A 75 6.63 -2.89 -6.52
CA SER A 75 5.78 -1.73 -6.23
C SER A 75 4.64 -1.60 -7.24
N PHE A 76 3.74 -0.65 -7.00
CA PHE A 76 2.69 -0.28 -7.95
C PHE A 76 3.26 0.05 -9.33
N ARG A 77 4.28 0.92 -9.41
CA ARG A 77 4.93 1.30 -10.68
C ARG A 77 5.59 0.11 -11.38
N GLU A 78 6.26 -0.78 -10.62
CA GLU A 78 6.87 -1.97 -11.20
C GLU A 78 5.82 -2.94 -11.76
N ASN A 79 4.71 -3.14 -11.04
CA ASN A 79 3.59 -3.95 -11.54
C ASN A 79 2.99 -3.35 -12.82
N LEU A 80 2.82 -2.03 -12.89
CA LEU A 80 2.32 -1.38 -14.09
C LEU A 80 3.24 -1.59 -15.29
N ARG A 81 4.56 -1.56 -15.12
CA ARG A 81 5.52 -1.84 -16.20
C ARG A 81 5.44 -3.29 -16.69
N VAL A 82 5.10 -4.23 -15.82
CA VAL A 82 4.89 -5.64 -16.21
C VAL A 82 3.58 -5.81 -16.98
N ILE A 83 2.51 -5.15 -16.54
CA ILE A 83 1.18 -5.31 -17.12
C ILE A 83 1.03 -4.50 -18.42
N TYR A 84 1.67 -3.32 -18.49
CA TYR A 84 1.61 -2.37 -19.61
C TYR A 84 3.04 -1.97 -20.04
N PRO A 85 3.83 -2.89 -20.62
CA PRO A 85 5.24 -2.63 -20.95
C PRO A 85 5.44 -1.50 -21.97
N ASN A 86 4.47 -1.30 -22.86
CA ASN A 86 4.45 -0.24 -23.87
C ASN A 86 3.46 0.89 -23.51
N GLY A 87 3.01 0.94 -22.24
CA GLY A 87 1.98 1.88 -21.80
C GLY A 87 0.68 1.76 -22.59
N PHE A 88 0.22 2.91 -23.12
CA PHE A 88 -0.92 3.04 -24.02
C PHE A 88 -0.52 3.65 -25.37
N GLU A 89 0.78 3.55 -25.72
CA GLU A 89 1.33 4.16 -26.94
C GLU A 89 0.81 3.48 -28.22
N ASP A 90 0.27 2.27 -28.11
CA ASP A 90 -0.42 1.55 -29.17
C ASP A 90 -1.86 2.05 -29.43
N GLY A 91 -2.32 3.04 -28.66
CA GLY A 91 -3.69 3.56 -28.72
C GLY A 91 -4.72 2.64 -28.06
N SER A 92 -4.29 1.53 -27.44
CA SER A 92 -5.15 0.69 -26.62
C SER A 92 -5.65 1.50 -25.44
N LYS A 93 -6.95 1.40 -25.18
CA LYS A 93 -7.55 1.87 -23.92
C LYS A 93 -7.90 0.71 -22.99
N GLU A 94 -7.65 -0.51 -23.43
CA GLU A 94 -8.01 -1.71 -22.69
C GLU A 94 -7.09 -1.84 -21.48
N THR A 95 -7.69 -2.15 -20.34
CA THR A 95 -6.98 -2.41 -19.09
C THR A 95 -7.56 -3.64 -18.43
N LYS A 96 -6.88 -4.19 -17.42
CA LYS A 96 -7.46 -5.24 -16.56
C LYS A 96 -8.77 -4.84 -15.86
N LEU A 97 -9.10 -3.56 -15.80
CA LEU A 97 -10.36 -3.04 -15.26
C LEU A 97 -11.38 -2.71 -16.36
N PHE A 98 -10.92 -2.53 -17.59
CA PHE A 98 -11.71 -2.11 -18.74
C PHE A 98 -11.32 -2.96 -19.94
N ASP A 99 -11.83 -4.19 -20.02
CA ASP A 99 -11.50 -5.15 -21.08
C ASP A 99 -11.92 -4.67 -22.49
N LYS A 100 -12.76 -3.62 -22.58
CA LYS A 100 -13.22 -3.01 -23.85
C LYS A 100 -12.83 -1.53 -23.98
N GLY A 101 -11.89 -1.07 -23.17
CA GLY A 101 -11.47 0.32 -23.14
C GLY A 101 -12.33 1.24 -22.27
N TYR A 102 -11.85 2.47 -22.07
CA TYR A 102 -12.51 3.55 -21.34
C TYR A 102 -12.79 4.79 -22.21
#